data_AF-A0A0A2K670-F1
#
_entry.id   AF-A0A0A2K670-F1
#
_cell.length_a   1.000
_cell.length_b   1.000
_cell.length_c   1.000
_cell.angle_alpha   90.00
_cell.angle_beta   90.00
_cell.angle_gamma   90.00
#
_symmetry.space_group_name_H-M   'P 1'
#
loop_
_entity.id
_entity.type
_entity.pdbx_description
1 polymer ?
#
loop_
_entity_poly.entity_id
_entity_poly.type
_entity_poly.pdbx_seq_one_letter_code
_entity_poly.pdbx_strand_id
1 'polypeptide(L)'
;MIPQTRARVPAAFRSLSRSNPVRTLSTTLPRFQNDKPLNRVSSTITQPKSQGASQAMLYAVGLKEEDMNKAQVGISSVWFNGNPCNMHLLDLNNKVRQGVQDQNLIGFQFNTVGVSDAISMGTPGMRYSLQSRDLIADSVETVMGGQWYDANISIPGCDKNMPGVLMAMGRINRPSLMVYGGSIKPGCAATQNNADIDIVSAFQAYGQFLTKEITEPQRFDVIRHACPGEGACGGMYTANTMASAIETMGMTLPGSSSNPANSQAKYVECLAAGGAIKRLLAEDIRPRDILTRQAFENAMVVVIITGGSTNAVLHLIAIADSVGIKLTIDDFQAVSDRIPFLADLKPSGKYVMADLHTIGGTPALLKLLLKEGLIDGSGITVTGETMAQNLEKLPGFPEDQKIIRPFSDPIKKTGHIQILRGSLAPGGSVGKITGKEGMNFTGKARVFDSEDDFIAALERGEIKKEEKTVVVIRYCGPKGGPGMPEMLKPSSALMGYGLGNSCALITDGRFSGGSHGFLIGHIVPEAAVGGPIGLVNDGDIITIDAEKRLLDVELSDAEFADRKQKWEARKAAGDLPETGLTMRGTLGKYARTVQDASLGCITDAVE
;
A
#
# COMPACT_ATOMS: atom_id res chain seq x y z
N MET A 1 2.89 20.61 -48.70
CA MET A 1 2.06 21.53 -47.88
C MET A 1 0.64 21.00 -47.81
N ILE A 2 0.32 20.18 -46.79
CA ILE A 2 -1.04 19.95 -46.26
C ILE A 2 -0.84 19.54 -44.79
N PRO A 3 -1.39 20.25 -43.78
CA PRO A 3 -1.23 19.88 -42.38
C PRO A 3 -2.26 18.84 -41.96
N GLN A 4 -1.79 17.80 -41.26
CA GLN A 4 -2.63 16.77 -40.63
C GLN A 4 -3.33 17.32 -39.39
N THR A 5 -4.63 17.15 -39.38
CA THR A 5 -5.58 17.45 -38.30
C THR A 5 -5.35 16.56 -37.08
N ARG A 6 -5.07 17.16 -35.92
CA ARG A 6 -5.18 16.50 -34.61
C ARG A 6 -6.65 16.37 -34.24
N ALA A 7 -7.14 15.15 -34.11
CA ALA A 7 -8.48 14.85 -33.62
C ALA A 7 -8.55 15.09 -32.11
N ARG A 8 -9.44 16.00 -31.67
CA ARG A 8 -9.90 16.12 -30.28
C ARG A 8 -11.02 15.11 -30.03
N VAL A 9 -11.01 14.49 -28.85
CA VAL A 9 -12.07 13.58 -28.38
C VAL A 9 -13.40 14.33 -28.17
N PRO A 10 -14.58 13.75 -28.45
CA PRO A 10 -15.85 14.46 -28.41
C PRO A 10 -16.32 14.85 -27.00
N ALA A 11 -16.92 16.04 -26.91
CA ALA A 11 -17.48 16.66 -25.71
C ALA A 11 -18.84 16.06 -25.31
N ALA A 12 -18.86 14.80 -24.87
CA ALA A 12 -20.06 14.14 -24.36
C ALA A 12 -19.88 13.64 -22.92
N PHE A 13 -19.44 14.53 -22.02
CA PHE A 13 -19.47 14.31 -20.57
C PHE A 13 -19.68 15.64 -19.85
N ARG A 14 -20.89 16.21 -19.93
CA ARG A 14 -21.29 17.34 -19.08
C ARG A 14 -22.77 17.22 -18.68
N SER A 15 -23.02 17.45 -17.39
CA SER A 15 -24.30 17.46 -16.63
C SER A 15 -24.80 16.07 -16.23
N LEU A 16 -25.18 15.80 -14.98
CA LEU A 16 -25.98 16.59 -14.04
C LEU A 16 -25.53 16.42 -12.56
N SER A 17 -25.53 17.51 -11.79
CA SER A 17 -25.42 17.51 -10.33
C SER A 17 -26.80 17.65 -9.67
N ARG A 18 -27.06 16.93 -8.56
CA ARG A 18 -27.96 17.39 -7.50
C ARG A 18 -27.43 17.01 -6.10
N SER A 19 -27.11 18.10 -5.38
CA SER A 19 -27.00 18.37 -3.94
C SER A 19 -27.36 17.31 -2.88
N ASN A 20 -26.41 17.08 -1.97
CA ASN A 20 -26.58 17.11 -0.50
C ASN A 20 -25.24 17.60 0.12
N PRO A 21 -25.23 18.23 1.31
CA PRO A 21 -24.14 19.12 1.73
C PRO A 21 -22.92 18.33 2.22
N VAL A 22 -22.04 17.97 1.30
CA VAL A 22 -20.67 17.55 1.60
C VAL A 22 -19.81 18.82 1.54
N ARG A 23 -18.92 19.04 2.51
CA ARG A 23 -18.01 20.21 2.56
C ARG A 23 -17.25 20.36 1.22
N THR A 24 -17.80 21.18 0.33
CA THR A 24 -17.21 21.56 -0.96
C THR A 24 -16.90 23.05 -0.94
N LEU A 25 -16.04 23.49 -0.02
CA LEU A 25 -15.46 24.83 -0.06
C LEU A 25 -14.02 24.76 0.44
N SER A 26 -13.10 24.56 -0.50
CA SER A 26 -11.73 25.09 -0.36
C SER A 26 -11.82 26.57 -0.71
N THR A 27 -12.13 27.41 0.27
CA THR A 27 -11.95 28.86 0.16
C THR A 27 -10.58 29.19 0.74
N THR A 28 -9.60 29.31 -0.15
CA THR A 28 -8.27 29.88 0.16
C THR A 28 -8.43 31.36 0.53
N LEU A 29 -8.76 31.62 1.80
CA LEU A 29 -8.48 32.92 2.39
C LEU A 29 -6.95 33.11 2.41
N PRO A 30 -6.45 34.34 2.22
CA PRO A 30 -5.03 34.63 2.39
C PRO A 30 -4.64 34.23 3.82
N ARG A 31 -3.80 33.20 3.99
CA ARG A 31 -3.28 32.82 5.31
C ARG A 31 -2.33 33.94 5.76
N PHE A 32 -2.86 34.83 6.60
CA PHE A 32 -2.12 35.91 7.24
C PHE A 32 -0.83 35.39 7.89
N GLN A 33 0.30 36.05 7.60
CA GLN A 33 1.49 36.06 8.44
C GLN A 33 1.06 36.48 9.85
N ASN A 34 1.21 35.59 10.82
CA ASN A 34 0.95 35.86 12.21
C ASN A 34 2.28 35.77 12.94
N ASP A 35 2.60 36.75 13.79
CA ASP A 35 3.74 36.80 14.72
C ASP A 35 3.72 35.67 15.79
N LYS A 36 3.06 34.54 15.50
CA LYS A 36 2.94 33.41 16.41
C LYS A 36 4.22 32.56 16.34
N PRO A 37 4.78 32.19 17.50
CA PRO A 37 5.98 31.37 17.53
C PRO A 37 5.72 29.98 16.93
N LEU A 38 6.74 29.40 16.31
CA LEU A 38 6.62 28.10 15.61
C LEU A 38 6.42 26.92 16.58
N ASN A 39 6.83 27.07 17.84
CA ASN A 39 6.80 26.04 18.88
C ASN A 39 5.43 25.94 19.58
N ARG A 40 4.34 25.93 18.83
CA ARG A 40 2.95 26.02 19.34
C ARG A 40 2.57 24.88 20.30
N VAL A 41 3.20 23.72 20.17
CA VAL A 41 2.94 22.52 20.95
C VAL A 41 4.03 22.34 22.01
N SER A 42 5.30 22.37 21.60
CA SER A 42 6.43 22.13 22.51
C SER A 42 6.61 23.24 23.54
N SER A 43 6.10 24.46 23.27
CA SER A 43 6.01 25.52 24.28
C SER A 43 5.31 25.08 25.56
N THR A 44 4.41 24.09 25.49
CA THR A 44 3.76 23.49 26.66
C THR A 44 4.77 22.94 27.66
N ILE A 45 5.89 22.37 27.20
CA ILE A 45 6.94 21.79 28.05
C ILE A 45 8.18 22.67 28.16
N THR A 46 8.38 23.64 27.26
CA THR A 46 9.57 24.51 27.28
C THR A 46 9.37 25.87 27.95
N GLN A 47 8.14 26.38 28.07
CA GLN A 47 7.89 27.76 28.55
C GLN A 47 7.39 27.88 30.00
N PRO A 48 6.39 27.08 30.47
CA PRO A 48 5.85 27.26 31.81
C PRO A 48 6.87 26.93 32.90
N LYS A 49 6.91 27.76 33.96
CA LYS A 49 7.75 27.48 35.15
C LYS A 49 7.39 26.15 35.84
N SER A 50 6.12 25.74 35.77
CA SER A 50 5.66 24.45 36.29
C SER A 50 6.23 23.24 35.55
N GLN A 51 6.85 23.45 34.37
CA GLN A 51 7.46 22.41 33.54
C GLN A 51 8.99 22.37 33.70
N GLY A 52 9.51 22.83 34.84
CA GLY A 52 10.95 22.77 35.16
C GLY A 52 11.54 21.36 35.07
N ALA A 53 10.77 20.32 35.41
CA ALA A 53 11.22 18.92 35.25
C ALA A 53 11.41 18.55 33.77
N SER A 54 10.49 18.94 32.90
CA SER A 54 10.59 18.72 31.45
C SER A 54 11.77 19.49 30.86
N GLN A 55 11.95 20.75 31.25
CA GLN A 55 13.10 21.58 30.84
C GLN A 55 14.43 20.97 31.28
N ALA A 56 14.53 20.45 32.51
CA ALA A 56 15.73 19.78 33.00
C ALA A 56 16.12 18.57 32.15
N MET A 57 15.14 17.75 31.75
CA MET A 57 15.38 16.62 30.83
C MET A 57 15.81 17.10 29.43
N LEU A 58 15.22 18.20 28.95
CA LEU A 58 15.59 18.80 27.66
C LEU A 58 17.03 19.35 27.67
N TYR A 59 17.46 19.98 28.76
CA TYR A 59 18.88 20.35 28.94
C TYR A 59 19.80 19.12 28.94
N ALA A 60 19.39 18.03 29.61
CA ALA A 60 20.19 16.80 29.66
C ALA A 60 20.39 16.14 28.28
N VAL A 61 19.43 16.28 27.35
CA VAL A 61 19.57 15.81 25.96
C VAL A 61 20.30 16.82 25.06
N GLY A 62 20.80 17.92 25.62
CA GLY A 62 21.73 18.85 24.96
C GLY A 62 21.13 20.15 24.44
N LEU A 63 19.87 20.47 24.77
CA LEU A 63 19.31 21.79 24.42
C LEU A 63 19.93 22.87 25.30
N LYS A 64 20.02 24.08 24.74
CA LYS A 64 20.38 25.31 25.47
C LYS A 64 19.14 26.17 25.69
N GLU A 65 19.29 27.23 26.49
CA GLU A 65 18.20 28.18 26.76
C GLU A 65 17.61 28.77 25.46
N GLU A 66 18.47 29.12 24.50
CA GLU A 66 18.08 29.61 23.17
C GLU A 66 17.28 28.59 22.33
N ASP A 67 17.47 27.28 22.58
CA ASP A 67 16.77 26.21 21.87
C ASP A 67 15.34 26.01 22.38
N MET A 68 15.03 26.42 23.62
CA MET A 68 13.71 26.25 24.23
C MET A 68 12.59 26.99 23.48
N ASN A 69 12.96 28.00 22.68
CA ASN A 69 12.05 28.79 21.84
C ASN A 69 11.90 28.25 20.41
N LYS A 70 12.69 27.24 20.02
CA LYS A 70 12.63 26.63 18.69
C LYS A 70 11.55 25.55 18.65
N ALA A 71 10.95 25.35 17.48
CA ALA A 71 10.02 24.24 17.29
C ALA A 71 10.78 22.91 17.26
N GLN A 72 10.18 21.88 17.86
CA GLN A 72 10.70 20.53 17.98
C GLN A 72 10.04 19.63 16.93
N VAL A 73 10.86 19.04 16.06
CA VAL A 73 10.43 18.14 14.98
C VAL A 73 10.79 16.72 15.38
N GLY A 74 9.78 15.87 15.54
CA GLY A 74 9.98 14.43 15.66
C GLY A 74 10.39 13.83 14.32
N ILE A 75 11.47 13.06 14.30
CA ILE A 75 11.98 12.41 13.07
C ILE A 75 11.87 10.90 13.24
N SER A 76 10.73 10.35 12.82
CA SER A 76 10.35 8.97 13.07
C SER A 76 10.81 8.04 11.94
N SER A 77 11.95 7.37 12.09
CA SER A 77 12.36 6.34 11.11
C SER A 77 11.80 4.97 11.45
N VAL A 78 11.69 4.11 10.44
CA VAL A 78 11.36 2.69 10.60
C VAL A 78 12.61 1.84 10.33
N TRP A 79 13.75 2.25 10.86
CA TRP A 79 15.03 1.57 10.62
C TRP A 79 15.18 0.29 11.45
N PHE A 80 15.71 -0.74 10.80
CA PHE A 80 16.31 -1.94 11.40
C PHE A 80 17.22 -2.60 10.37
N ASN A 81 18.29 -3.28 10.80
CA ASN A 81 19.33 -3.80 9.90
C ASN A 81 18.94 -5.10 9.16
N GLY A 82 17.97 -5.86 9.68
CA GLY A 82 17.58 -7.17 9.15
C GLY A 82 16.72 -7.15 7.88
N ASN A 83 16.54 -6.01 7.21
CA ASN A 83 15.76 -5.90 5.97
C ASN A 83 16.37 -4.87 5.02
N PRO A 84 16.61 -5.22 3.74
CA PRO A 84 17.14 -4.26 2.75
C PRO A 84 16.28 -3.00 2.60
N CYS A 85 14.96 -3.11 2.79
CA CYS A 85 14.04 -1.97 2.69
C CYS A 85 14.27 -0.91 3.78
N ASN A 86 14.90 -1.29 4.90
CA ASN A 86 14.97 -0.46 6.10
C ASN A 86 16.40 -0.18 6.60
N MET A 87 17.39 -0.98 6.17
CA MET A 87 18.74 -0.94 6.74
C MET A 87 19.46 0.41 6.58
N HIS A 88 19.15 1.17 5.52
CA HIS A 88 19.73 2.48 5.20
C HIS A 88 18.97 3.66 5.84
N LEU A 89 17.80 3.42 6.43
CA LEU A 89 16.93 4.52 6.89
C LEU A 89 17.52 5.30 8.06
N LEU A 90 18.48 4.74 8.81
CA LEU A 90 19.20 5.48 9.85
C LEU A 90 20.11 6.57 9.26
N ASP A 91 20.77 6.27 8.14
CA ASP A 91 21.59 7.26 7.44
C ASP A 91 20.74 8.37 6.84
N LEU A 92 19.59 8.01 6.26
CA LEU A 92 18.59 8.99 5.80
C LEU A 92 18.05 9.82 6.98
N ASN A 93 17.79 9.20 8.12
CA ASN A 93 17.33 9.88 9.34
C ASN A 93 18.34 10.91 9.84
N ASN A 94 19.64 10.62 9.77
CA ASN A 94 20.71 11.58 10.07
C ASN A 94 20.72 12.77 9.10
N LYS A 95 20.46 12.54 7.80
CA LYS A 95 20.35 13.63 6.81
C LYS A 95 19.10 14.48 7.00
N VAL A 96 17.96 13.87 7.33
CA VAL A 96 16.75 14.63 7.66
C VAL A 96 16.98 15.49 8.90
N ARG A 97 17.62 14.95 9.95
CA ARG A 97 17.98 15.73 11.13
C ARG A 97 18.87 16.90 10.79
N GLN A 98 19.89 16.69 9.97
CA GLN A 98 20.76 17.76 9.48
C GLN A 98 19.93 18.86 8.79
N GLY A 99 19.06 18.49 7.83
CA GLY A 99 18.20 19.45 7.14
C GLY A 99 17.28 20.24 8.07
N VAL A 100 16.72 19.60 9.11
CA VAL A 100 15.91 20.26 10.14
C VAL A 100 16.74 21.27 10.94
N GLN A 101 17.95 20.89 11.37
CA GLN A 101 18.82 21.76 12.15
C GLN A 101 19.32 22.96 11.35
N ASP A 102 19.62 22.78 10.05
CA ASP A 102 20.00 23.85 9.12
C ASP A 102 18.91 24.94 9.00
N GLN A 103 17.67 24.60 9.37
CA GLN A 103 16.53 25.53 9.37
C GLN A 103 16.27 26.21 10.72
N ASN A 104 17.18 26.07 11.68
CA ASN A 104 17.07 26.57 13.05
C ASN A 104 15.88 25.96 13.83
N LEU A 105 15.63 24.67 13.61
CA LEU A 105 14.67 23.85 14.34
C LEU A 105 15.41 22.76 15.15
N ILE A 106 14.72 22.16 16.12
CA ILE A 106 15.26 21.03 16.88
C ILE A 106 14.76 19.72 16.25
N GLY A 107 15.69 18.87 15.81
CA GLY A 107 15.37 17.54 15.29
C GLY A 107 15.59 16.46 16.34
N PHE A 108 14.51 15.86 16.85
CA PHE A 108 14.57 14.72 17.75
C PHE A 108 14.27 13.43 17.00
N GLN A 109 15.31 12.62 16.79
CA GLN A 109 15.21 11.33 16.13
C GLN A 109 14.60 10.30 17.06
N PHE A 110 13.65 9.52 16.54
CA PHE A 110 13.18 8.32 17.20
C PHE A 110 12.82 7.26 16.17
N ASN A 111 12.62 6.04 16.66
CA ASN A 111 12.39 4.87 15.82
C ASN A 111 11.13 4.14 16.23
N THR A 112 10.46 3.57 15.24
CA THR A 112 9.41 2.56 15.44
C THR A 112 9.82 1.24 14.78
N VAL A 113 9.08 0.18 15.09
CA VAL A 113 9.29 -1.17 14.57
C VAL A 113 8.81 -1.30 13.13
N GLY A 114 9.28 -2.34 12.44
CA GLY A 114 8.77 -2.77 11.14
C GLY A 114 8.97 -4.27 10.94
N VAL A 115 8.34 -4.83 9.92
CA VAL A 115 8.47 -6.23 9.52
C VAL A 115 8.83 -6.29 8.04
N SER A 116 9.70 -7.24 7.66
CA SER A 116 9.98 -7.52 6.25
C SER A 116 8.93 -8.48 5.69
N ASP A 117 8.07 -7.98 4.79
CA ASP A 117 7.13 -8.83 4.06
C ASP A 117 7.85 -9.91 3.25
N ALA A 118 8.95 -9.57 2.57
CA ALA A 118 9.69 -10.52 1.76
C ALA A 118 10.29 -11.69 2.57
N ILE A 119 10.85 -11.41 3.76
CA ILE A 119 11.45 -12.45 4.62
C ILE A 119 10.38 -13.30 5.29
N SER A 120 9.28 -12.67 5.73
CA SER A 120 8.21 -13.37 6.46
C SER A 120 7.27 -14.18 5.54
N MET A 121 7.34 -13.95 4.23
CA MET A 121 6.49 -14.58 3.23
C MET A 121 6.50 -16.10 3.31
N GLY A 122 5.30 -16.71 3.30
CA GLY A 122 5.14 -18.17 3.33
C GLY A 122 5.55 -18.82 4.66
N THR A 123 5.54 -18.05 5.74
CA THR A 123 5.78 -18.52 7.12
C THR A 123 4.74 -17.91 8.09
N PRO A 124 4.57 -18.47 9.30
CA PRO A 124 3.72 -17.85 10.34
C PRO A 124 4.11 -16.41 10.71
N GLY A 125 5.33 -15.97 10.39
CA GLY A 125 5.76 -14.59 10.57
C GLY A 125 4.92 -13.57 9.80
N MET A 126 4.33 -13.97 8.66
CA MET A 126 3.48 -13.10 7.83
C MET A 126 2.22 -12.61 8.57
N ARG A 127 1.77 -13.33 9.62
CA ARG A 127 0.69 -12.91 10.52
C ARG A 127 0.98 -11.58 11.22
N TYR A 128 2.27 -11.23 11.38
CA TYR A 128 2.70 -9.98 12.03
C TYR A 128 2.85 -8.81 11.04
N SER A 129 2.68 -9.05 9.73
CA SER A 129 2.86 -8.02 8.71
C SER A 129 1.78 -6.92 8.81
N LEU A 130 0.52 -7.22 8.49
CA LEU A 130 -0.51 -6.17 8.35
C LEU A 130 -0.69 -5.36 9.64
N GLN A 131 -0.79 -6.03 10.78
CA GLN A 131 -0.92 -5.38 12.09
C GLN A 131 0.27 -4.48 12.45
N SER A 132 1.43 -4.64 11.80
CA SER A 132 2.56 -3.73 12.02
C SER A 132 2.24 -2.32 11.51
N ARG A 133 1.32 -2.17 10.55
CA ARG A 133 0.78 -0.87 10.13
C ARG A 133 0.19 -0.12 11.32
N ASP A 134 -0.71 -0.79 12.04
CA ASP A 134 -1.44 -0.20 13.17
C ASP A 134 -0.51 0.04 14.35
N LEU A 135 0.40 -0.90 14.63
CA LEU A 135 1.44 -0.73 15.64
C LEU A 135 2.38 0.45 15.34
N ILE A 136 2.75 0.66 14.08
CA ILE A 136 3.52 1.83 13.64
C ILE A 136 2.73 3.11 13.86
N ALA A 137 1.43 3.11 13.51
CA ALA A 137 0.56 4.26 13.72
C ALA A 137 0.51 4.63 15.21
N ASP A 138 0.22 3.67 16.07
CA ASP A 138 0.15 3.84 17.52
C ASP A 138 1.49 4.28 18.13
N SER A 139 2.61 3.77 17.61
CA SER A 139 3.94 4.11 18.11
C SER A 139 4.32 5.56 17.80
N VAL A 140 4.08 6.01 16.56
CA VAL A 140 4.36 7.41 16.17
C VAL A 140 3.40 8.36 16.89
N GLU A 141 2.12 8.00 17.00
CA GLU A 141 1.12 8.74 17.77
C GLU A 141 1.52 8.89 19.24
N THR A 142 1.97 7.81 19.87
CA THR A 142 2.40 7.81 21.27
C THR A 142 3.57 8.76 21.51
N VAL A 143 4.62 8.71 20.68
CA VAL A 143 5.79 9.59 20.84
C VAL A 143 5.42 11.04 20.57
N MET A 144 4.70 11.32 19.49
CA MET A 144 4.30 12.68 19.16
C MET A 144 3.38 13.28 20.24
N GLY A 145 2.43 12.50 20.75
CA GLY A 145 1.53 12.89 21.83
C GLY A 145 2.25 13.10 23.16
N GLY A 146 3.10 12.15 23.55
CA GLY A 146 3.81 12.18 24.83
C GLY A 146 4.94 13.22 24.91
N GLN A 147 5.63 13.49 23.80
CA GLN A 147 6.79 14.38 23.76
C GLN A 147 6.47 15.82 23.34
N TRP A 148 5.21 16.13 23.01
CA TRP A 148 4.79 17.49 22.61
C TRP A 148 5.53 18.07 21.39
N TYR A 149 6.03 17.23 20.48
CA TYR A 149 6.68 17.71 19.25
C TYR A 149 5.72 18.49 18.36
N ASP A 150 6.19 19.59 17.78
CA ASP A 150 5.39 20.51 16.97
C ASP A 150 5.07 19.96 15.58
N ALA A 151 5.98 19.15 15.03
CA ALA A 151 5.87 18.60 13.68
C ALA A 151 6.54 17.22 13.57
N ASN A 152 6.24 16.49 12.50
CA ASN A 152 6.78 15.15 12.26
C ASN A 152 7.32 14.96 10.84
N ILE A 153 8.51 14.37 10.73
CA ILE A 153 9.02 13.83 9.46
C ILE A 153 9.19 12.33 9.63
N SER A 154 8.41 11.55 8.91
CA SER A 154 8.52 10.09 8.94
C SER A 154 9.33 9.54 7.79
N ILE A 155 10.14 8.53 8.06
CA ILE A 155 11.03 7.88 7.09
C ILE A 155 10.71 6.37 7.01
N PRO A 156 9.60 5.98 6.36
CA PRO A 156 9.25 4.59 6.10
C PRO A 156 9.96 4.03 4.86
N GLY A 157 10.25 2.72 4.85
CA GLY A 157 10.94 2.08 3.71
C GLY A 157 10.30 0.79 3.20
N CYS A 158 9.42 0.15 3.96
CA CYS A 158 8.78 -1.11 3.59
C CYS A 158 7.24 -0.99 3.56
N ASP A 159 6.61 -1.90 2.84
CA ASP A 159 5.17 -2.00 2.55
C ASP A 159 4.23 -1.38 3.60
N LYS A 160 4.14 -1.96 4.81
CA LYS A 160 3.20 -1.52 5.86
C LYS A 160 3.62 -0.24 6.59
N ASN A 161 4.87 0.20 6.41
CA ASN A 161 5.42 1.36 7.11
C ASN A 161 4.76 2.66 6.63
N MET A 162 4.64 2.83 5.31
CA MET A 162 4.07 4.03 4.69
C MET A 162 2.65 4.31 5.18
N PRO A 163 1.68 3.38 5.10
CA PRO A 163 0.34 3.63 5.63
C PRO A 163 0.33 3.85 7.15
N GLY A 164 1.15 3.14 7.92
CA GLY A 164 1.20 3.31 9.38
C GLY A 164 1.60 4.73 9.80
N VAL A 165 2.63 5.29 9.17
CA VAL A 165 3.05 6.67 9.50
C VAL A 165 2.05 7.72 9.02
N LEU A 166 1.35 7.47 7.90
CA LEU A 166 0.30 8.38 7.41
C LEU A 166 -0.94 8.36 8.30
N MET A 167 -1.34 7.19 8.82
CA MET A 167 -2.40 7.07 9.81
C MET A 167 -2.06 7.88 11.07
N ALA A 168 -0.84 7.75 11.61
CA ALA A 168 -0.39 8.55 12.74
C ALA A 168 -0.47 10.06 12.46
N MET A 169 0.03 10.50 11.30
CA MET A 169 -0.04 11.91 10.89
C MET A 169 -1.49 12.41 10.83
N GLY A 170 -2.43 11.62 10.30
CA GLY A 170 -3.85 11.96 10.23
C GLY A 170 -4.52 12.08 11.61
N ARG A 171 -4.21 11.15 12.53
CA ARG A 171 -4.70 11.14 13.91
C ARG A 171 -4.19 12.34 14.71
N ILE A 172 -2.87 12.57 14.71
CA ILE A 172 -2.22 13.67 15.46
C ILE A 172 -2.56 15.04 14.85
N ASN A 173 -2.63 15.12 13.52
CA ASN A 173 -2.90 16.32 12.73
C ASN A 173 -2.03 17.54 13.09
N ARG A 174 -0.71 17.32 13.21
CA ARG A 174 0.32 18.36 13.31
C ARG A 174 1.08 18.45 11.97
N PRO A 175 1.70 19.60 11.62
CA PRO A 175 2.50 19.73 10.40
C PRO A 175 3.43 18.53 10.20
N SER A 176 3.25 17.81 9.08
CA SER A 176 3.94 16.55 8.85
C SER A 176 4.21 16.30 7.38
N LEU A 177 5.29 15.58 7.08
CA LEU A 177 5.57 15.04 5.75
C LEU A 177 6.23 13.66 5.84
N MET A 178 6.10 12.87 4.79
CA MET A 178 6.76 11.59 4.64
C MET A 178 7.94 11.70 3.66
N VAL A 179 9.06 11.04 4.00
CA VAL A 179 10.21 10.81 3.10
C VAL A 179 10.30 9.31 2.86
N TYR A 180 9.92 8.84 1.67
CA TYR A 180 10.03 7.42 1.34
C TYR A 180 11.50 6.98 1.30
N GLY A 181 11.82 5.80 1.83
CA GLY A 181 13.16 5.23 1.82
C GLY A 181 13.74 4.97 0.42
N GLY A 182 12.87 4.82 -0.59
CA GLY A 182 13.27 4.59 -1.98
C GLY A 182 13.28 3.11 -2.38
N SER A 183 13.17 2.88 -3.69
CA SER A 183 13.17 1.55 -4.30
C SER A 183 14.58 0.96 -4.40
N ILE A 184 14.69 -0.36 -4.25
CA ILE A 184 15.89 -1.13 -4.62
C ILE A 184 16.08 -1.09 -6.14
N LYS A 185 17.33 -1.22 -6.58
CA LYS A 185 17.68 -1.47 -7.98
C LYS A 185 17.45 -2.94 -8.34
N PRO A 186 17.12 -3.26 -9.60
CA PRO A 186 17.07 -4.66 -10.03
C PRO A 186 18.46 -5.31 -9.90
N GLY A 187 18.46 -6.60 -9.58
CA GLY A 187 19.66 -7.43 -9.62
C GLY A 187 19.82 -8.15 -10.96
N CYS A 188 20.87 -8.95 -11.11
CA CYS A 188 21.11 -9.71 -12.35
C CYS A 188 21.60 -11.14 -12.07
N ALA A 189 21.08 -12.12 -12.81
CA ALA A 189 21.51 -13.53 -12.69
C ALA A 189 22.33 -13.96 -13.90
N ALA A 190 23.56 -14.43 -13.66
CA ALA A 190 24.47 -14.89 -14.72
C ALA A 190 23.89 -16.11 -15.47
N THR A 191 23.23 -17.00 -14.74
CA THR A 191 22.59 -18.20 -15.29
C THR A 191 21.32 -17.93 -16.09
N GLN A 192 20.84 -16.68 -16.10
CA GLN A 192 19.72 -16.20 -16.92
C GLN A 192 20.17 -15.16 -17.95
N ASN A 193 21.35 -15.33 -18.54
CA ASN A 193 21.92 -14.40 -19.53
C ASN A 193 22.04 -12.94 -19.01
N ASN A 194 22.32 -12.76 -17.73
CA ASN A 194 22.36 -11.47 -17.04
C ASN A 194 21.02 -10.68 -17.12
N ALA A 195 19.89 -11.38 -17.19
CA ALA A 195 18.58 -10.75 -17.14
C ALA A 195 18.32 -10.07 -15.79
N ASP A 196 17.55 -8.98 -15.84
CA ASP A 196 17.10 -8.27 -14.64
C ASP A 196 16.14 -9.14 -13.81
N ILE A 197 16.54 -9.39 -12.56
CA ILE A 197 15.79 -10.18 -11.60
C ILE A 197 15.46 -9.35 -10.35
N ASP A 198 14.42 -9.77 -9.66
CA ASP A 198 13.96 -9.15 -8.41
C ASP A 198 13.48 -10.21 -7.42
N ILE A 199 12.90 -9.75 -6.30
CA ILE A 199 12.38 -10.65 -5.26
C ILE A 199 11.30 -11.60 -5.78
N VAL A 200 10.49 -11.20 -6.79
CA VAL A 200 9.49 -12.10 -7.39
C VAL A 200 10.17 -13.18 -8.21
N SER A 201 11.27 -12.87 -8.91
CA SER A 201 12.10 -13.90 -9.55
C SER A 201 12.56 -14.96 -8.55
N ALA A 202 12.98 -14.57 -7.35
CA ALA A 202 13.37 -15.52 -6.30
C ALA A 202 12.21 -16.40 -5.82
N PHE A 203 10.99 -15.84 -5.70
CA PHE A 203 9.79 -16.63 -5.34
C PHE A 203 9.37 -17.61 -6.45
N GLN A 204 9.41 -17.18 -7.71
CA GLN A 204 9.04 -18.02 -8.86
C GLN A 204 10.05 -19.15 -9.13
N ALA A 205 11.33 -18.92 -8.82
CA ALA A 205 12.38 -19.91 -9.00
C ALA A 205 12.11 -21.23 -8.27
N TYR A 206 11.38 -21.22 -7.15
CA TYR A 206 10.99 -22.45 -6.48
C TYR A 206 9.97 -23.27 -7.29
N GLY A 207 8.93 -22.63 -7.83
CA GLY A 207 7.94 -23.31 -8.68
C GLY A 207 8.58 -23.87 -9.95
N GLN A 208 9.47 -23.11 -10.59
CA GLN A 208 10.23 -23.54 -11.77
C GLN A 208 11.18 -24.71 -11.47
N PHE A 209 11.74 -24.76 -10.25
CA PHE A 209 12.56 -25.88 -9.81
C PHE A 209 11.72 -27.16 -9.63
N LEU A 210 10.52 -27.05 -9.05
CA LEU A 210 9.60 -28.19 -8.88
C LEU A 210 9.19 -28.82 -10.22
N THR A 211 8.99 -28.00 -11.25
CA THR A 211 8.68 -28.47 -12.62
C THR A 211 9.90 -28.92 -13.41
N LYS A 212 11.11 -28.81 -12.84
CA LYS A 212 12.40 -29.09 -13.49
C LYS A 212 12.71 -28.18 -14.68
N GLU A 213 12.07 -27.00 -14.76
CA GLU A 213 12.37 -25.96 -15.75
C GLU A 213 13.75 -25.33 -15.49
N ILE A 214 14.11 -25.17 -14.21
CA ILE A 214 15.44 -24.72 -13.79
C ILE A 214 16.12 -25.73 -12.87
N THR A 215 17.45 -25.73 -12.90
CA THR A 215 18.31 -26.54 -12.03
C THR A 215 18.58 -25.85 -10.70
N GLU A 216 19.03 -26.59 -9.68
CA GLU A 216 19.41 -26.02 -8.38
C GLU A 216 20.50 -24.93 -8.49
N PRO A 217 21.57 -25.07 -9.30
CA PRO A 217 22.52 -23.98 -9.53
C PRO A 217 21.89 -22.72 -10.11
N GLN A 218 20.94 -22.85 -11.06
CA GLN A 218 20.21 -21.71 -11.63
C GLN A 218 19.32 -21.04 -10.58
N ARG A 219 18.58 -21.83 -9.79
CA ARG A 219 17.75 -21.33 -8.68
C ARG A 219 18.59 -20.56 -7.67
N PHE A 220 19.74 -21.11 -7.27
CA PHE A 220 20.62 -20.50 -6.28
C PHE A 220 21.32 -19.23 -6.79
N ASP A 221 21.60 -19.14 -8.09
CA ASP A 221 22.09 -17.92 -8.72
C ASP A 221 21.06 -16.78 -8.67
N VAL A 222 19.79 -17.06 -8.95
CA VAL A 222 18.70 -16.08 -8.80
C VAL A 222 18.60 -15.59 -7.36
N ILE A 223 18.63 -16.50 -6.37
CA ILE A 223 18.48 -16.15 -4.94
C ILE A 223 19.58 -15.20 -4.48
N ARG A 224 20.83 -15.43 -4.87
CA ARG A 224 21.97 -14.63 -4.40
C ARG A 224 22.03 -13.24 -5.01
N HIS A 225 21.37 -13.02 -6.15
CA HIS A 225 21.52 -11.78 -6.91
C HIS A 225 20.22 -10.98 -7.05
N ALA A 226 19.07 -11.50 -6.62
CA ALA A 226 17.77 -10.81 -6.72
C ALA A 226 17.67 -9.48 -5.93
N CYS A 227 18.44 -9.34 -4.84
CA CYS A 227 18.39 -8.19 -3.94
C CYS A 227 19.79 -7.58 -3.77
N PRO A 228 20.23 -6.67 -4.66
CA PRO A 228 21.62 -6.22 -4.72
C PRO A 228 22.03 -5.17 -3.66
N GLY A 229 21.09 -4.65 -2.85
CA GLY A 229 21.40 -3.60 -1.88
C GLY A 229 20.16 -3.03 -1.19
N GLU A 230 20.27 -1.78 -0.69
CA GLU A 230 19.18 -1.13 0.04
C GLU A 230 17.98 -0.73 -0.84
N GLY A 231 16.80 -0.65 -0.20
CA GLY A 231 15.56 -0.15 -0.78
C GLY A 231 14.42 -1.18 -0.79
N ALA A 232 13.21 -0.68 -1.01
CA ALA A 232 12.01 -1.52 -1.07
C ALA A 232 11.95 -2.34 -2.38
N CYS A 233 11.10 -3.36 -2.43
CA CYS A 233 10.90 -4.21 -3.61
C CYS A 233 10.63 -3.40 -4.89
N GLY A 234 11.35 -3.70 -5.98
CA GLY A 234 11.49 -2.80 -7.14
C GLY A 234 10.27 -2.62 -8.05
N GLY A 235 9.37 -3.62 -8.11
CA GLY A 235 8.14 -3.53 -8.91
C GLY A 235 7.09 -2.60 -8.30
N MET A 236 5.95 -2.45 -8.97
CA MET A 236 4.76 -1.75 -8.47
C MET A 236 3.98 -2.61 -7.46
N TYR A 237 4.70 -3.18 -6.50
CA TYR A 237 4.14 -3.84 -5.32
C TYR A 237 3.63 -2.79 -4.33
N THR A 238 3.19 -3.20 -3.14
CA THR A 238 2.57 -2.27 -2.19
C THR A 238 3.47 -1.10 -1.82
N ALA A 239 4.79 -1.31 -1.64
CA ALA A 239 5.69 -0.25 -1.22
C ALA A 239 5.72 0.92 -2.23
N ASN A 240 6.02 0.63 -3.49
CA ASN A 240 6.04 1.64 -4.56
C ASN A 240 4.63 2.14 -4.93
N THR A 241 3.59 1.30 -4.78
CA THR A 241 2.19 1.73 -4.96
C THR A 241 1.81 2.79 -3.92
N MET A 242 2.06 2.51 -2.64
CA MET A 242 1.75 3.44 -1.55
C MET A 242 2.64 4.68 -1.60
N ALA A 243 3.93 4.55 -1.92
CA ALA A 243 4.79 5.71 -2.10
C ALA A 243 4.24 6.65 -3.20
N SER A 244 3.88 6.10 -4.36
CA SER A 244 3.33 6.88 -5.47
C SER A 244 1.96 7.48 -5.14
N ALA A 245 1.10 6.73 -4.45
CA ALA A 245 -0.20 7.21 -3.99
C ALA A 245 -0.05 8.37 -2.98
N ILE A 246 0.91 8.28 -2.05
CA ILE A 246 1.14 9.30 -1.02
C ILE A 246 1.79 10.56 -1.61
N GLU A 247 2.69 10.43 -2.59
CA GLU A 247 3.19 11.57 -3.37
C GLU A 247 2.05 12.26 -4.13
N THR A 248 1.15 11.47 -4.72
CA THR A 248 -0.06 11.97 -5.39
C THR A 248 -1.01 12.68 -4.42
N MET A 249 -1.11 12.24 -3.17
CA MET A 249 -1.89 12.95 -2.16
C MET A 249 -1.21 14.25 -1.69
N GLY A 250 0.06 14.46 -2.02
CA GLY A 250 0.82 15.66 -1.64
C GLY A 250 1.50 15.55 -0.28
N MET A 251 1.64 14.36 0.29
CA MET A 251 2.25 14.13 1.61
C MET A 251 3.76 13.84 1.56
N THR A 252 4.37 13.88 0.37
CA THR A 252 5.83 13.84 0.17
C THR A 252 6.29 14.99 -0.70
N LEU A 253 7.60 15.28 -0.67
CA LEU A 253 8.20 16.13 -1.69
C LEU A 253 8.08 15.47 -3.08
N PRO A 254 7.94 16.26 -4.17
CA PRO A 254 7.92 15.71 -5.53
C PRO A 254 9.17 14.87 -5.84
N GLY A 255 8.97 13.68 -6.41
CA GLY A 255 10.01 12.73 -6.74
C GLY A 255 10.31 11.69 -5.65
N SER A 256 9.84 11.89 -4.41
CA SER A 256 10.09 11.01 -3.26
C SER A 256 9.83 9.53 -3.56
N SER A 257 8.72 9.23 -4.23
CA SER A 257 8.28 7.86 -4.50
C SER A 257 9.11 7.15 -5.57
N SER A 258 9.83 7.90 -6.40
CA SER A 258 10.59 7.37 -7.54
C SER A 258 12.10 7.44 -7.37
N ASN A 259 12.62 8.28 -6.47
CA ASN A 259 14.05 8.32 -6.15
C ASN A 259 14.52 6.97 -5.58
N PRO A 260 15.46 6.25 -6.24
CA PRO A 260 16.02 5.01 -5.71
C PRO A 260 16.72 5.22 -4.37
N ALA A 261 16.75 4.18 -3.53
CA ALA A 261 17.26 4.27 -2.16
C ALA A 261 18.70 4.79 -2.08
N ASN A 262 19.57 4.31 -2.97
CA ASN A 262 20.99 4.70 -3.05
C ASN A 262 21.27 5.88 -3.99
N SER A 263 20.25 6.64 -4.41
CA SER A 263 20.42 7.75 -5.35
C SER A 263 20.80 9.05 -4.64
N GLN A 264 21.61 9.89 -5.30
CA GLN A 264 21.93 11.22 -4.78
C GLN A 264 20.67 12.07 -4.56
N ALA A 265 19.65 11.90 -5.41
CA ALA A 265 18.37 12.58 -5.28
C ALA A 265 17.68 12.29 -3.93
N LYS A 266 17.77 11.06 -3.42
CA LYS A 266 17.22 10.69 -2.11
C LYS A 266 17.91 11.41 -0.96
N TYR A 267 19.24 11.55 -1.01
CA TYR A 267 19.99 12.30 -0.01
C TYR A 267 19.66 13.80 -0.03
N VAL A 268 19.53 14.38 -1.23
CA VAL A 268 19.13 15.80 -1.41
C VAL A 268 17.72 16.03 -0.88
N GLU A 269 16.79 15.13 -1.14
CA GLU A 269 15.42 15.18 -0.62
C GLU A 269 15.39 15.17 0.92
N CYS A 270 16.20 14.31 1.56
CA CYS A 270 16.29 14.24 3.03
C CYS A 270 16.72 15.59 3.62
N LEU A 271 17.70 16.26 3.02
CA LEU A 271 18.12 17.61 3.44
C LEU A 271 17.01 18.65 3.19
N ALA A 272 16.34 18.58 2.04
CA ALA A 272 15.27 19.50 1.67
C ALA A 272 14.02 19.39 2.57
N ALA A 273 13.80 18.24 3.21
CA ALA A 273 12.69 18.01 4.13
C ALA A 273 12.66 19.02 5.30
N GLY A 274 13.82 19.51 5.76
CA GLY A 274 13.89 20.54 6.79
C GLY A 274 13.27 21.87 6.35
N GLY A 275 13.55 22.32 5.12
CA GLY A 275 12.96 23.54 4.58
C GLY A 275 11.44 23.42 4.43
N ALA A 276 10.98 22.26 3.94
CA ALA A 276 9.56 21.97 3.79
C ALA A 276 8.84 21.96 5.15
N ILE A 277 9.35 21.26 6.16
CA ILE A 277 8.67 21.18 7.46
C ILE A 277 8.60 22.54 8.16
N LYS A 278 9.63 23.39 8.01
CA LYS A 278 9.62 24.77 8.52
C LYS A 278 8.51 25.59 7.87
N ARG A 279 8.32 25.45 6.56
CA ARG A 279 7.23 26.12 5.85
C ARG A 279 5.87 25.64 6.34
N LEU A 280 5.67 24.33 6.51
CA LEU A 280 4.43 23.77 7.04
C LEU A 280 4.12 24.25 8.46
N LEU A 281 5.15 24.37 9.32
CA LEU A 281 5.02 24.96 10.65
C LEU A 281 4.60 26.44 10.59
N ALA A 282 5.24 27.22 9.72
CA ALA A 282 4.96 28.66 9.57
C ALA A 282 3.53 28.91 9.04
N GLU A 283 3.11 28.15 8.04
CA GLU A 283 1.80 28.27 7.40
C GLU A 283 0.70 27.45 8.10
N ASP A 284 1.05 26.68 9.12
CA ASP A 284 0.21 25.72 9.83
C ASP A 284 -0.56 24.79 8.88
N ILE A 285 0.13 24.30 7.85
CA ILE A 285 -0.42 23.31 6.91
C ILE A 285 -0.30 21.94 7.57
N ARG A 286 -1.45 21.27 7.73
CA ARG A 286 -1.56 20.01 8.45
C ARG A 286 -2.00 18.87 7.53
N PRO A 287 -1.81 17.60 7.95
CA PRO A 287 -2.25 16.43 7.18
C PRO A 287 -3.70 16.51 6.73
N ARG A 288 -4.64 16.99 7.56
CA ARG A 288 -6.06 17.12 7.19
C ARG A 288 -6.35 18.25 6.18
N ASP A 289 -5.42 19.19 5.98
CA ASP A 289 -5.52 20.20 4.91
C ASP A 289 -5.11 19.60 3.55
N ILE A 290 -4.20 18.62 3.56
CA ILE A 290 -3.62 17.98 2.37
C ILE A 290 -4.47 16.76 1.95
N LEU A 291 -4.76 15.88 2.91
CA LEU A 291 -5.50 14.63 2.74
C LEU A 291 -7.00 14.88 2.62
N THR A 292 -7.40 15.43 1.48
CA THR A 292 -8.80 15.69 1.13
C THR A 292 -9.40 14.53 0.33
N ARG A 293 -10.74 14.50 0.19
CA ARG A 293 -11.42 13.49 -0.62
C ARG A 293 -10.89 13.47 -2.06
N GLN A 294 -10.58 14.65 -2.62
CA GLN A 294 -9.98 14.77 -3.95
C GLN A 294 -8.56 14.20 -4.00
N ALA A 295 -7.76 14.33 -2.94
CA ALA A 295 -6.43 13.73 -2.88
C ALA A 295 -6.50 12.19 -2.92
N PHE A 296 -7.46 11.59 -2.20
CA PHE A 296 -7.71 10.14 -2.29
C PHE A 296 -8.21 9.70 -3.68
N GLU A 297 -9.08 10.49 -4.32
CA GLU A 297 -9.52 10.23 -5.71
C GLU A 297 -8.32 10.22 -6.68
N ASN A 298 -7.45 11.23 -6.59
CA ASN A 298 -6.24 11.30 -7.41
C ASN A 298 -5.31 10.10 -7.14
N ALA A 299 -5.15 9.70 -5.88
CA ALA A 299 -4.35 8.55 -5.50
C ALA A 299 -4.89 7.25 -6.11
N MET A 300 -6.21 7.04 -6.06
CA MET A 300 -6.85 5.88 -6.69
C MET A 300 -6.62 5.87 -8.21
N VAL A 301 -6.71 7.03 -8.89
CA VAL A 301 -6.41 7.15 -10.33
C VAL A 301 -4.98 6.68 -10.61
N VAL A 302 -4.00 7.14 -9.83
CA VAL A 302 -2.59 6.75 -10.02
C VAL A 302 -2.37 5.27 -9.74
N VAL A 303 -3.01 4.70 -8.70
CA VAL A 303 -2.97 3.26 -8.42
C VAL A 303 -3.47 2.47 -9.63
N ILE A 304 -4.56 2.88 -10.28
CA ILE A 304 -5.08 2.21 -11.48
C ILE A 304 -4.14 2.38 -12.69
N ILE A 305 -3.71 3.60 -12.98
CA ILE A 305 -2.81 3.91 -14.12
C ILE A 305 -1.54 3.06 -14.06
N THR A 306 -1.00 2.89 -12.85
CA THR A 306 0.27 2.18 -12.60
C THR A 306 0.13 0.67 -12.41
N GLY A 307 -1.09 0.14 -12.35
CA GLY A 307 -1.28 -1.29 -12.09
C GLY A 307 -0.94 -1.72 -10.65
N GLY A 308 -1.12 -0.81 -9.69
CA GLY A 308 -0.65 -0.95 -8.30
C GLY A 308 -1.28 -2.09 -7.49
N SER A 309 -0.71 -2.35 -6.32
CA SER A 309 -1.14 -3.43 -5.42
C SER A 309 -2.58 -3.29 -4.95
N THR A 310 -3.30 -4.41 -4.83
CA THR A 310 -4.64 -4.48 -4.22
C THR A 310 -4.63 -4.10 -2.74
N ASN A 311 -3.48 -4.23 -2.05
CA ASN A 311 -3.29 -3.74 -0.68
C ASN A 311 -3.55 -2.22 -0.56
N ALA A 312 -3.40 -1.45 -1.64
CA ALA A 312 -3.72 -0.02 -1.65
C ALA A 312 -5.18 0.26 -1.26
N VAL A 313 -6.11 -0.67 -1.55
CA VAL A 313 -7.51 -0.56 -1.12
C VAL A 313 -7.58 -0.49 0.40
N LEU A 314 -6.95 -1.44 1.11
CA LEU A 314 -6.95 -1.48 2.57
C LEU A 314 -6.29 -0.23 3.17
N HIS A 315 -5.15 0.14 2.60
CA HIS A 315 -4.32 1.21 3.14
C HIS A 315 -4.92 2.59 2.95
N LEU A 316 -5.47 2.90 1.77
CA LEU A 316 -6.08 4.20 1.54
C LEU A 316 -7.39 4.35 2.32
N ILE A 317 -8.17 3.28 2.51
CA ILE A 317 -9.36 3.32 3.40
C ILE A 317 -8.94 3.65 4.84
N ALA A 318 -7.90 2.96 5.36
CA ALA A 318 -7.40 3.23 6.71
C ALA A 318 -6.81 4.64 6.88
N ILE A 319 -6.08 5.14 5.89
CA ILE A 319 -5.55 6.52 5.92
C ILE A 319 -6.71 7.53 5.84
N ALA A 320 -7.72 7.29 5.01
CA ALA A 320 -8.89 8.18 4.90
C ALA A 320 -9.66 8.26 6.22
N ASP A 321 -9.86 7.13 6.89
CA ASP A 321 -10.51 7.08 8.21
C ASP A 321 -9.74 7.91 9.27
N SER A 322 -8.41 7.82 9.28
CA SER A 322 -7.56 8.58 10.22
C SER A 322 -7.70 10.11 10.12
N VAL A 323 -8.21 10.61 8.99
CA VAL A 323 -8.49 12.04 8.75
C VAL A 323 -9.98 12.37 8.73
N GLY A 324 -10.85 11.41 9.04
CA GLY A 324 -12.30 11.57 9.07
C GLY A 324 -12.95 11.62 7.69
N ILE A 325 -12.35 10.98 6.69
CA ILE A 325 -12.88 10.89 5.33
C ILE A 325 -13.39 9.48 5.08
N LYS A 326 -14.67 9.39 4.69
CA LYS A 326 -15.24 8.13 4.22
C LYS A 326 -14.69 7.79 2.84
N LEU A 327 -14.07 6.63 2.73
CA LEU A 327 -13.63 6.00 1.48
C LEU A 327 -14.06 4.53 1.53
N THR A 328 -14.66 4.01 0.47
CA THR A 328 -15.18 2.64 0.42
C THR A 328 -14.58 1.86 -0.75
N ILE A 329 -14.72 0.54 -0.73
CA ILE A 329 -14.33 -0.29 -1.87
C ILE A 329 -15.09 0.09 -3.16
N ASP A 330 -16.32 0.60 -3.07
CA ASP A 330 -17.10 0.99 -4.24
C ASP A 330 -16.52 2.24 -4.93
N ASP A 331 -15.84 3.10 -4.18
CA ASP A 331 -15.09 4.23 -4.74
C ASP A 331 -13.96 3.75 -5.66
N PHE A 332 -13.25 2.68 -5.26
CA PHE A 332 -12.22 2.06 -6.10
C PHE A 332 -12.81 1.47 -7.38
N GLN A 333 -13.98 0.84 -7.30
CA GLN A 333 -14.64 0.32 -8.50
C GLN A 333 -15.03 1.46 -9.45
N ALA A 334 -15.60 2.54 -8.93
CA ALA A 334 -15.97 3.70 -9.75
C ALA A 334 -14.78 4.32 -10.47
N VAL A 335 -13.60 4.39 -9.82
CA VAL A 335 -12.35 4.83 -10.46
C VAL A 335 -11.86 3.79 -11.48
N SER A 336 -11.86 2.51 -11.13
CA SER A 336 -11.41 1.43 -12.01
C SER A 336 -12.23 1.35 -13.30
N ASP A 337 -13.53 1.66 -13.24
CA ASP A 337 -14.41 1.65 -14.41
C ASP A 337 -14.05 2.72 -15.46
N ARG A 338 -13.54 3.86 -15.01
CA ARG A 338 -13.29 5.05 -15.85
C ARG A 338 -11.81 5.25 -16.20
N ILE A 339 -10.88 4.65 -15.46
CA ILE A 339 -9.44 4.87 -15.64
C ILE A 339 -8.79 3.64 -16.31
N PRO A 340 -8.00 3.82 -17.38
CA PRO A 340 -7.27 2.74 -18.01
C PRO A 340 -6.03 2.35 -17.20
N PHE A 341 -5.55 1.12 -17.41
CA PHE A 341 -4.25 0.67 -16.93
C PHE A 341 -3.20 0.88 -18.02
N LEU A 342 -2.14 1.66 -17.73
CA LEU A 342 -1.17 2.13 -18.73
C LEU A 342 0.28 1.69 -18.50
N ALA A 343 0.71 1.57 -17.25
CA ALA A 343 2.13 1.39 -16.96
C ALA A 343 2.59 -0.07 -17.17
N ASP A 344 3.61 -0.28 -18.00
CA ASP A 344 4.25 -1.58 -18.23
C ASP A 344 5.25 -1.90 -17.10
N LEU A 345 4.78 -1.85 -15.85
CA LEU A 345 5.59 -2.10 -14.67
C LEU A 345 5.31 -3.49 -14.09
N LYS A 346 6.36 -4.17 -13.63
CA LYS A 346 6.26 -5.41 -12.86
C LYS A 346 5.29 -5.18 -11.70
N PRO A 347 4.44 -6.16 -11.37
CA PRO A 347 4.43 -7.54 -11.89
C PRO A 347 3.56 -7.76 -13.14
N SER A 348 2.76 -6.77 -13.56
CA SER A 348 1.89 -6.90 -14.75
C SER A 348 2.66 -6.73 -16.06
N GLY A 349 3.75 -5.97 -15.99
CA GLY A 349 4.60 -5.56 -17.09
C GLY A 349 6.08 -5.91 -16.89
N LYS A 350 6.95 -5.22 -17.63
CA LYS A 350 8.38 -5.55 -17.74
C LYS A 350 9.30 -4.72 -16.85
N TYR A 351 9.01 -3.44 -16.72
CA TYR A 351 9.90 -2.45 -16.10
C TYR A 351 9.72 -2.37 -14.56
N VAL A 352 10.66 -1.74 -13.87
CA VAL A 352 10.61 -1.50 -12.42
C VAL A 352 10.60 0.00 -12.09
N MET A 353 10.43 0.37 -10.82
CA MET A 353 10.41 1.78 -10.40
C MET A 353 11.71 2.54 -10.76
N ALA A 354 12.85 1.83 -10.75
CA ALA A 354 14.12 2.41 -11.18
C ALA A 354 14.08 2.88 -12.64
N ASP A 355 13.37 2.17 -13.54
CA ASP A 355 13.21 2.58 -14.93
C ASP A 355 12.30 3.81 -15.04
N LEU A 356 11.19 3.83 -14.28
CA LEU A 356 10.30 5.00 -14.24
C LEU A 356 11.06 6.25 -13.79
N HIS A 357 11.94 6.14 -12.80
CA HIS A 357 12.80 7.24 -12.36
C HIS A 357 13.64 7.82 -13.50
N THR A 358 14.24 6.97 -14.35
CA THR A 358 15.10 7.44 -15.46
C THR A 358 14.37 8.27 -16.51
N ILE A 359 13.05 8.13 -16.63
CA ILE A 359 12.22 8.88 -17.58
C ILE A 359 11.47 10.05 -16.92
N GLY A 360 11.82 10.43 -15.69
CA GLY A 360 11.23 11.58 -14.98
C GLY A 360 10.35 11.23 -13.77
N GLY A 361 10.20 9.95 -13.46
CA GLY A 361 9.59 9.47 -12.22
C GLY A 361 8.10 9.77 -12.08
N THR A 362 7.63 9.72 -10.84
CA THR A 362 6.24 10.04 -10.49
C THR A 362 5.82 11.46 -10.87
N PRO A 363 6.66 12.51 -10.74
CA PRO A 363 6.28 13.85 -11.17
C PRO A 363 5.91 13.95 -12.66
N ALA A 364 6.68 13.29 -13.55
CA ALA A 364 6.36 13.26 -14.97
C ALA A 364 5.02 12.56 -15.24
N LEU A 365 4.71 11.50 -14.48
CA LEU A 365 3.40 10.83 -14.53
C LEU A 365 2.27 11.76 -14.11
N LEU A 366 2.39 12.40 -12.96
CA LEU A 366 1.35 13.31 -12.46
C LEU A 366 1.13 14.49 -13.42
N LYS A 367 2.20 15.02 -14.03
CA LYS A 367 2.11 16.09 -15.03
C LYS A 367 1.32 15.65 -16.27
N LEU A 368 1.55 14.40 -16.74
CA LEU A 368 0.75 13.81 -17.82
C LEU A 368 -0.73 13.69 -17.43
N LEU A 369 -1.02 13.10 -16.26
CA LEU A 369 -2.40 12.88 -15.82
C LEU A 369 -3.17 14.19 -15.58
N LEU A 370 -2.48 15.22 -15.06
CA LEU A 370 -3.06 16.55 -14.88
C LEU A 370 -3.39 17.21 -16.22
N LYS A 371 -2.48 17.11 -17.21
CA LYS A 371 -2.69 17.64 -18.56
C LYS A 371 -3.88 16.97 -19.26
N GLU A 372 -4.08 15.67 -19.06
CA GLU A 372 -5.21 14.92 -19.60
C GLU A 372 -6.50 15.06 -18.76
N GLY A 373 -6.46 15.83 -17.66
CA GLY A 373 -7.62 16.11 -16.81
C GLY A 373 -8.12 14.89 -16.01
N LEU A 374 -7.26 13.90 -15.75
CA LEU A 374 -7.62 12.70 -15.00
C LEU A 374 -7.45 12.86 -13.48
N ILE A 375 -6.62 13.81 -13.07
CA ILE A 375 -6.42 14.18 -11.67
C ILE A 375 -6.60 15.69 -11.48
N ASP A 376 -6.94 16.11 -10.27
CA ASP A 376 -7.08 17.51 -9.90
C ASP A 376 -5.80 18.01 -9.21
N GLY A 377 -5.18 19.06 -9.75
CA GLY A 377 -3.93 19.62 -9.23
C GLY A 377 -4.08 20.77 -8.23
N SER A 378 -5.30 21.09 -7.77
CA SER A 378 -5.57 22.27 -6.95
C SER A 378 -5.24 22.07 -5.45
N GLY A 379 -5.11 20.83 -5.00
CA GLY A 379 -4.80 20.49 -3.61
C GLY A 379 -3.41 20.99 -3.16
N ILE A 380 -3.33 21.51 -1.93
CA ILE A 380 -2.09 21.92 -1.27
C ILE A 380 -1.24 20.68 -0.95
N THR A 381 0.09 20.80 -1.02
CA THR A 381 1.02 19.72 -0.69
C THR A 381 1.98 20.13 0.43
N VAL A 382 2.83 19.21 0.87
CA VAL A 382 3.88 19.46 1.86
C VAL A 382 4.92 20.51 1.43
N THR A 383 4.92 20.96 0.17
CA THR A 383 5.76 22.08 -0.29
C THR A 383 5.19 23.45 0.08
N GLY A 384 3.94 23.51 0.55
CA GLY A 384 3.17 24.76 0.71
C GLY A 384 2.66 25.33 -0.61
N GLU A 385 2.76 24.57 -1.70
CA GLU A 385 2.21 24.93 -3.02
C GLU A 385 1.19 23.88 -3.47
N THR A 386 0.35 24.22 -4.44
CA THR A 386 -0.56 23.23 -5.03
C THR A 386 0.22 22.20 -5.84
N MET A 387 -0.36 21.01 -6.03
CA MET A 387 0.24 20.00 -6.90
C MET A 387 0.54 20.57 -8.30
N ALA A 388 -0.38 21.34 -8.89
CA ALA A 388 -0.19 21.95 -10.21
C ALA A 388 1.03 22.88 -10.25
N GLN A 389 1.22 23.73 -9.23
CA GLN A 389 2.37 24.64 -9.12
C GLN A 389 3.69 23.87 -8.99
N ASN A 390 3.69 22.79 -8.22
CA ASN A 390 4.87 21.92 -8.09
C ASN A 390 5.24 21.28 -9.44
N LEU A 391 4.26 20.74 -10.16
CA LEU A 391 4.46 20.01 -11.42
C LEU A 391 4.80 20.93 -12.60
N GLU A 392 4.36 22.19 -12.59
CA GLU A 392 4.69 23.16 -13.64
C GLU A 392 6.20 23.28 -13.83
N LYS A 393 6.95 23.29 -12.70
CA LYS A 393 8.41 23.48 -12.62
C LYS A 393 9.23 22.24 -13.03
N LEU A 394 8.61 21.08 -13.13
CA LEU A 394 9.30 19.79 -13.35
C LEU A 394 9.19 19.32 -14.81
N PRO A 395 10.18 18.58 -15.33
CA PRO A 395 10.10 18.04 -16.70
C PRO A 395 8.95 17.03 -16.84
N GLY A 396 8.40 16.95 -18.05
CA GLY A 396 7.51 15.85 -18.43
C GLY A 396 8.29 14.62 -18.89
N PHE A 397 7.57 13.59 -19.32
CA PHE A 397 8.20 12.41 -19.94
C PHE A 397 8.93 12.76 -21.24
N PRO A 398 10.05 12.07 -21.55
CA PRO A 398 10.58 12.00 -22.91
C PRO A 398 9.51 11.50 -23.89
N GLU A 399 9.48 12.03 -25.11
CA GLU A 399 8.44 11.69 -26.10
C GLU A 399 8.46 10.22 -26.54
N ASP A 400 9.63 9.58 -26.50
CA ASP A 400 9.89 8.22 -26.98
C ASP A 400 9.87 7.15 -25.87
N GLN A 401 9.53 7.52 -24.62
CA GLN A 401 9.43 6.58 -23.51
C GLN A 401 8.38 5.49 -23.79
N LYS A 402 8.64 4.27 -23.31
CA LYS A 402 7.79 3.08 -23.58
C LYS A 402 7.10 2.50 -22.34
N ILE A 403 7.39 3.05 -21.16
CA ILE A 403 6.93 2.51 -19.88
C ILE A 403 5.45 2.86 -19.65
N ILE A 404 5.07 4.12 -19.88
CA ILE A 404 3.68 4.57 -19.79
C ILE A 404 3.07 4.54 -21.18
N ARG A 405 2.16 3.59 -21.41
CA ARG A 405 1.47 3.42 -22.69
C ARG A 405 0.56 4.63 -22.99
N PRO A 406 0.37 5.01 -24.26
CA PRO A 406 -0.53 6.10 -24.60
C PRO A 406 -2.00 5.69 -24.33
N PHE A 407 -2.85 6.66 -24.02
CA PHE A 407 -4.29 6.44 -23.76
C PHE A 407 -5.04 5.78 -24.92
N SER A 408 -4.55 5.94 -26.15
CA SER A 408 -5.10 5.29 -27.35
C SER A 408 -4.79 3.80 -27.43
N ASP A 409 -3.78 3.32 -26.71
CA ASP A 409 -3.31 1.93 -26.72
C ASP A 409 -2.96 1.45 -25.30
N PRO A 410 -3.94 1.47 -24.37
CA PRO A 410 -3.72 1.09 -22.98
C PRO A 410 -3.48 -0.42 -22.85
N ILE A 411 -2.86 -0.85 -21.75
CA ILE A 411 -2.72 -2.29 -21.45
C ILE A 411 -4.10 -2.89 -21.21
N LYS A 412 -4.95 -2.16 -20.47
CA LYS A 412 -6.37 -2.48 -20.29
C LYS A 412 -7.19 -1.20 -20.30
N LYS A 413 -8.35 -1.22 -20.97
CA LYS A 413 -9.25 -0.05 -21.12
C LYS A 413 -9.87 0.42 -19.79
N THR A 414 -9.97 -0.49 -18.84
CA THR A 414 -10.39 -0.24 -17.45
C THR A 414 -9.29 -0.64 -16.50
N GLY A 415 -9.47 -0.37 -15.21
CA GLY A 415 -8.52 -0.71 -14.19
C GLY A 415 -8.40 -2.21 -13.92
N HIS A 416 -7.26 -2.57 -13.35
CA HIS A 416 -6.94 -3.94 -12.96
C HIS A 416 -7.61 -4.32 -11.63
N ILE A 417 -7.81 -3.38 -10.71
CA ILE A 417 -8.53 -3.65 -9.45
C ILE A 417 -10.02 -3.81 -9.76
N GLN A 418 -10.59 -4.93 -9.37
CA GLN A 418 -12.03 -5.20 -9.50
C GLN A 418 -12.58 -5.60 -8.13
N ILE A 419 -13.70 -4.99 -7.78
CA ILE A 419 -14.47 -5.30 -6.59
C ILE A 419 -15.55 -6.30 -6.99
N LEU A 420 -15.49 -7.50 -6.43
CA LEU A 420 -16.46 -8.56 -6.70
C LEU A 420 -17.40 -8.69 -5.49
N ARG A 421 -18.64 -9.09 -5.75
CA ARG A 421 -19.64 -9.48 -4.75
C ARG A 421 -20.31 -10.78 -5.18
N GLY A 422 -21.10 -11.38 -4.31
CA GLY A 422 -21.87 -12.57 -4.62
C GLY A 422 -22.11 -13.38 -3.36
N SER A 423 -22.59 -14.61 -3.54
CA SER A 423 -22.90 -15.52 -2.44
C SER A 423 -21.66 -15.82 -1.58
N LEU A 424 -20.45 -15.77 -2.15
CA LEU A 424 -19.21 -15.98 -1.39
C LEU A 424 -18.64 -14.73 -0.71
N ALA A 425 -18.93 -13.54 -1.24
CA ALA A 425 -18.38 -12.27 -0.77
C ALA A 425 -19.45 -11.17 -0.65
N PRO A 426 -20.45 -11.32 0.24
CA PRO A 426 -21.54 -10.35 0.34
C PRO A 426 -21.07 -8.96 0.83
N GLY A 427 -20.00 -8.90 1.64
CA GLY A 427 -19.34 -7.64 2.03
C GLY A 427 -18.35 -7.11 1.00
N GLY A 428 -18.12 -7.87 -0.09
CA GLY A 428 -17.16 -7.57 -1.13
C GLY A 428 -15.84 -8.33 -1.02
N SER A 429 -15.11 -8.32 -2.13
CA SER A 429 -13.75 -8.84 -2.25
C SER A 429 -12.97 -8.02 -3.28
N VAL A 430 -11.65 -8.17 -3.30
CA VAL A 430 -10.77 -7.42 -4.21
C VAL A 430 -9.97 -8.39 -5.07
N GLY A 431 -10.11 -8.25 -6.40
CA GLY A 431 -9.36 -9.00 -7.39
C GLY A 431 -8.43 -8.11 -8.21
N LYS A 432 -7.28 -8.66 -8.62
CA LYS A 432 -6.41 -8.05 -9.64
C LYS A 432 -6.65 -8.75 -10.97
N ILE A 433 -7.48 -8.14 -11.83
CA ILE A 433 -7.90 -8.70 -13.11
C ILE A 433 -7.30 -7.89 -14.25
N THR A 434 -6.25 -8.41 -14.89
CA THR A 434 -5.54 -7.71 -15.97
C THR A 434 -6.20 -7.88 -17.35
N GLY A 435 -7.08 -8.88 -17.48
CA GLY A 435 -7.75 -9.26 -18.73
C GLY A 435 -7.00 -10.32 -19.53
N LYS A 436 -5.71 -10.58 -19.22
CA LYS A 436 -4.93 -11.67 -19.85
C LYS A 436 -5.43 -13.05 -19.46
N GLU A 437 -5.99 -13.16 -18.27
CA GLU A 437 -6.59 -14.35 -17.68
C GLU A 437 -7.99 -14.65 -18.24
N GLY A 438 -8.57 -13.75 -19.03
CA GLY A 438 -9.98 -13.78 -19.42
C GLY A 438 -10.87 -13.04 -18.42
N MET A 439 -12.18 -13.07 -18.68
CA MET A 439 -13.17 -12.35 -17.85
C MET A 439 -14.03 -13.29 -16.99
N ASN A 440 -14.00 -14.59 -17.26
CA ASN A 440 -14.85 -15.58 -16.59
C ASN A 440 -14.05 -16.83 -16.24
N PHE A 441 -14.24 -17.34 -15.03
CA PHE A 441 -13.67 -18.60 -14.56
C PHE A 441 -14.69 -19.38 -13.74
N THR A 442 -15.04 -20.57 -14.20
CA THR A 442 -15.87 -21.54 -13.45
C THR A 442 -15.07 -22.82 -13.25
N GLY A 443 -15.00 -23.30 -12.02
CA GLY A 443 -14.23 -24.49 -11.66
C GLY A 443 -14.71 -25.12 -10.36
N LYS A 444 -14.23 -26.34 -10.10
CA LYS A 444 -14.50 -27.07 -8.86
C LYS A 444 -13.65 -26.52 -7.73
N ALA A 445 -14.24 -26.35 -6.56
CA ALA A 445 -13.54 -25.91 -5.37
C ALA A 445 -12.56 -26.99 -4.90
N ARG A 446 -11.35 -26.56 -4.53
CA ARG A 446 -10.41 -27.33 -3.72
C ARG A 446 -10.03 -26.49 -2.50
N VAL A 447 -10.43 -26.95 -1.32
CA VAL A 447 -10.48 -26.14 -0.09
C VAL A 447 -9.33 -26.48 0.83
N PHE A 448 -8.68 -25.44 1.36
CA PHE A 448 -7.58 -25.51 2.30
C PHE A 448 -7.83 -24.56 3.47
N ASP A 449 -7.61 -25.05 4.69
CA ASP A 449 -7.72 -24.25 5.92
C ASP A 449 -6.39 -23.55 6.27
N SER A 450 -5.32 -23.82 5.51
CA SER A 450 -4.02 -23.17 5.64
C SER A 450 -3.28 -23.03 4.32
N GLU A 451 -2.36 -22.07 4.26
CA GLU A 451 -1.44 -21.87 3.12
C GLU A 451 -0.53 -23.09 2.89
N ASP A 452 -0.03 -23.71 3.96
CA ASP A 452 0.92 -24.82 3.88
C ASP A 452 0.27 -26.09 3.31
N ASP A 453 -1.01 -26.34 3.61
CA ASP A 453 -1.75 -27.47 3.05
C ASP A 453 -1.87 -27.37 1.52
N PHE A 454 -2.09 -26.15 1.01
CA PHE A 454 -2.12 -25.90 -0.43
C PHE A 454 -0.77 -26.17 -1.09
N ILE A 455 0.33 -25.68 -0.49
CA ILE A 455 1.68 -25.90 -1.02
C ILE A 455 2.01 -27.39 -1.03
N ALA A 456 1.69 -28.12 0.04
CA ALA A 456 1.92 -29.56 0.12
C ALA A 456 1.09 -30.32 -0.94
N ALA A 457 -0.14 -29.88 -1.23
CA ALA A 457 -0.95 -30.45 -2.31
C ALA A 457 -0.37 -30.17 -3.71
N LEU A 458 0.21 -28.98 -3.91
CA LEU A 458 0.90 -28.61 -5.15
C LEU A 458 2.16 -29.47 -5.36
N GLU A 459 2.97 -29.68 -4.31
CA GLU A 459 4.16 -30.54 -4.34
C GLU A 459 3.83 -32.00 -4.66
N ARG A 460 2.68 -32.50 -4.16
CA ARG A 460 2.17 -33.85 -4.48
C ARG A 460 1.51 -33.94 -5.86
N GLY A 461 1.38 -32.82 -6.60
CA GLY A 461 0.75 -32.78 -7.91
C GLY A 461 -0.74 -33.14 -7.88
N GLU A 462 -1.45 -32.81 -6.79
CA GLU A 462 -2.88 -33.08 -6.64
C GLU A 462 -3.74 -32.17 -7.53
N ILE A 463 -3.24 -30.97 -7.86
CA ILE A 463 -3.94 -30.00 -8.70
C ILE A 463 -3.59 -30.26 -10.16
N LYS A 464 -4.56 -30.74 -10.92
CA LYS A 464 -4.37 -31.15 -12.32
C LYS A 464 -4.57 -29.99 -13.28
N LYS A 465 -3.72 -29.89 -14.30
CA LYS A 465 -3.77 -28.82 -15.30
C LYS A 465 -5.00 -28.95 -16.20
N GLU A 466 -5.48 -30.17 -16.36
CA GLU A 466 -6.61 -30.56 -17.20
C GLU A 466 -7.96 -30.18 -16.56
N GLU A 467 -7.97 -29.87 -15.27
CA GLU A 467 -9.17 -29.54 -14.50
C GLU A 467 -9.21 -28.05 -14.14
N LYS A 468 -10.35 -27.38 -14.42
CA LYS A 468 -10.57 -26.03 -13.91
C LYS A 468 -10.84 -26.09 -12.41
N THR A 469 -9.88 -25.61 -11.64
CA THR A 469 -9.92 -25.66 -10.18
C THR A 469 -9.99 -24.26 -9.59
N VAL A 470 -10.89 -24.05 -8.63
CA VAL A 470 -10.89 -22.85 -7.78
C VAL A 470 -10.31 -23.24 -6.43
N VAL A 471 -9.07 -22.84 -6.19
CA VAL A 471 -8.38 -23.05 -4.92
C VAL A 471 -8.94 -22.07 -3.90
N VAL A 472 -9.48 -22.57 -2.81
CA VAL A 472 -10.05 -21.78 -1.71
C VAL A 472 -9.13 -21.91 -0.50
N ILE A 473 -8.42 -20.84 -0.14
CA ILE A 473 -7.59 -20.80 1.07
C ILE A 473 -8.30 -19.92 2.09
N ARG A 474 -8.81 -20.52 3.16
CA ARG A 474 -9.64 -19.83 4.17
C ARG A 474 -8.99 -19.80 5.55
N TYR A 475 -9.61 -19.08 6.48
CA TYR A 475 -9.05 -18.78 7.81
C TYR A 475 -7.74 -18.00 7.73
N CYS A 476 -7.57 -17.23 6.66
CA CYS A 476 -6.45 -16.34 6.43
C CYS A 476 -6.86 -14.86 6.52
N GLY A 477 -8.07 -14.57 6.99
CA GLY A 477 -8.57 -13.21 7.20
C GLY A 477 -7.95 -12.48 8.40
N PRO A 478 -8.40 -11.24 8.68
CA PRO A 478 -7.90 -10.43 9.80
C PRO A 478 -7.93 -11.14 11.15
N LYS A 479 -9.02 -11.85 11.46
CA LYS A 479 -9.20 -12.56 12.73
C LYS A 479 -8.78 -14.03 12.64
N GLY A 480 -9.00 -14.65 11.49
CA GLY A 480 -8.69 -16.06 11.23
C GLY A 480 -7.22 -16.36 11.17
N GLY A 481 -6.46 -15.59 10.38
CA GLY A 481 -5.03 -15.82 10.16
C GLY A 481 -4.24 -15.99 11.46
N PRO A 482 -4.37 -15.07 12.44
CA PRO A 482 -4.82 -13.67 12.34
C PRO A 482 -3.81 -12.78 11.61
N GLY A 483 -4.16 -11.50 11.44
CA GLY A 483 -3.28 -10.51 10.81
C GLY A 483 -3.35 -10.49 9.29
N MET A 484 -4.34 -11.17 8.71
CA MET A 484 -4.62 -11.20 7.28
C MET A 484 -3.35 -11.44 6.44
N PRO A 485 -2.65 -12.58 6.61
CA PRO A 485 -1.37 -12.82 5.95
C PRO A 485 -1.45 -12.66 4.42
N GLU A 486 -0.35 -12.17 3.84
CA GLU A 486 -0.18 -12.05 2.39
C GLU A 486 0.41 -13.34 1.82
N MET A 487 -0.21 -13.88 0.78
CA MET A 487 0.13 -15.18 0.20
C MET A 487 0.75 -15.02 -1.19
N LEU A 488 2.02 -14.59 -1.26
CA LEU A 488 2.78 -14.58 -2.52
C LEU A 488 3.36 -15.96 -2.85
N LYS A 489 3.68 -16.77 -1.85
CA LYS A 489 4.26 -18.12 -2.05
C LYS A 489 3.28 -19.01 -2.83
N PRO A 490 1.99 -19.15 -2.47
CA PRO A 490 0.99 -19.88 -3.24
C PRO A 490 0.85 -19.41 -4.67
N SER A 491 0.67 -18.11 -4.87
CA SER A 491 0.42 -17.56 -6.19
C SER A 491 1.66 -17.68 -7.09
N SER A 492 2.86 -17.44 -6.57
CA SER A 492 4.12 -17.58 -7.32
C SER A 492 4.47 -19.04 -7.60
N ALA A 493 4.26 -19.94 -6.64
CA ALA A 493 4.48 -21.37 -6.83
C ALA A 493 3.52 -21.92 -7.88
N LEU A 494 2.24 -21.56 -7.83
CA LEU A 494 1.23 -21.97 -8.82
C LEU A 494 1.57 -21.47 -10.23
N MET A 495 2.09 -20.24 -10.35
CA MET A 495 2.56 -19.69 -11.62
C MET A 495 3.82 -20.41 -12.13
N GLY A 496 4.82 -20.62 -11.28
CA GLY A 496 6.02 -21.38 -11.63
C GLY A 496 5.73 -22.85 -11.94
N TYR A 497 4.64 -23.40 -11.38
CA TYR A 497 4.13 -24.73 -11.73
C TYR A 497 3.44 -24.78 -13.11
N GLY A 498 3.06 -23.63 -13.67
CA GLY A 498 2.40 -23.54 -14.97
C GLY A 498 0.88 -23.76 -14.94
N LEU A 499 0.23 -23.55 -13.78
CA LEU A 499 -1.22 -23.71 -13.58
C LEU A 499 -2.01 -22.40 -13.66
N GLY A 500 -1.37 -21.28 -13.99
CA GLY A 500 -1.99 -19.95 -13.94
C GLY A 500 -3.23 -19.74 -14.83
N ASN A 501 -3.43 -20.58 -15.85
CA ASN A 501 -4.60 -20.53 -16.74
C ASN A 501 -5.67 -21.60 -16.42
N SER A 502 -5.33 -22.60 -15.61
CA SER A 502 -6.23 -23.71 -15.22
C SER A 502 -6.74 -23.58 -13.79
N CYS A 503 -6.19 -22.66 -12.99
CA CYS A 503 -6.55 -22.46 -11.61
C CYS A 503 -6.83 -21.00 -11.29
N ALA A 504 -7.87 -20.77 -10.47
CA ALA A 504 -8.10 -19.52 -9.75
C ALA A 504 -7.76 -19.72 -8.27
N LEU A 505 -7.36 -18.66 -7.57
CA LEU A 505 -7.19 -18.67 -6.11
C LEU A 505 -8.10 -17.63 -5.47
N ILE A 506 -8.83 -18.03 -4.44
CA ILE A 506 -9.68 -17.15 -3.64
C ILE A 506 -9.36 -17.29 -2.15
N THR A 507 -9.46 -16.20 -1.39
CA THR A 507 -9.15 -16.19 0.04
C THR A 507 -9.81 -15.04 0.80
N ASP A 508 -10.03 -15.25 2.10
CA ASP A 508 -10.32 -14.19 3.07
C ASP A 508 -9.07 -13.42 3.53
N GLY A 509 -7.87 -13.90 3.18
CA GLY A 509 -6.60 -13.20 3.35
C GLY A 509 -6.23 -12.26 2.20
N ARG A 510 -4.94 -12.11 1.90
CA ARG A 510 -4.44 -11.21 0.84
C ARG A 510 -3.59 -11.98 -0.16
N PHE A 511 -3.74 -11.69 -1.45
CA PHE A 511 -2.75 -12.05 -2.46
C PHE A 511 -1.81 -10.88 -2.68
N SER A 512 -0.53 -11.19 -2.88
CA SER A 512 0.44 -10.17 -3.20
C SER A 512 0.24 -9.63 -4.61
N GLY A 513 0.59 -8.36 -4.81
CA GLY A 513 0.55 -7.73 -6.13
C GLY A 513 1.34 -8.52 -7.18
N GLY A 514 2.36 -9.29 -6.76
CA GLY A 514 3.36 -10.02 -7.55
C GLY A 514 2.89 -11.11 -8.52
N SER A 515 1.59 -11.36 -8.66
CA SER A 515 1.08 -12.47 -9.48
C SER A 515 0.00 -12.02 -10.46
N HIS A 516 -0.20 -12.80 -11.53
CA HIS A 516 -1.22 -12.61 -12.57
C HIS A 516 -2.24 -13.75 -12.51
N GLY A 517 -3.47 -13.60 -13.05
CA GLY A 517 -4.52 -14.63 -12.97
C GLY A 517 -5.70 -14.22 -12.08
N PHE A 518 -6.70 -15.10 -11.96
CA PHE A 518 -7.84 -14.90 -11.06
C PHE A 518 -7.43 -15.08 -9.60
N LEU A 519 -6.91 -14.01 -9.00
CA LEU A 519 -6.44 -13.95 -7.61
C LEU A 519 -7.35 -13.00 -6.84
N ILE A 520 -8.28 -13.56 -6.06
CA ILE A 520 -9.32 -12.81 -5.34
C ILE A 520 -9.07 -12.89 -3.85
N GLY A 521 -8.65 -11.78 -3.25
CA GLY A 521 -8.46 -11.67 -1.81
C GLY A 521 -9.55 -10.85 -1.14
N HIS A 522 -9.38 -10.64 0.16
CA HIS A 522 -10.21 -9.73 0.96
C HIS A 522 -11.68 -10.15 0.98
N ILE A 523 -11.98 -11.44 0.89
CA ILE A 523 -13.37 -11.91 0.93
C ILE A 523 -13.98 -11.61 2.29
N VAL A 524 -15.07 -10.81 2.28
CA VAL A 524 -15.82 -10.41 3.47
C VAL A 524 -17.24 -10.98 3.41
N PRO A 525 -17.75 -11.55 4.52
CA PRO A 525 -17.06 -11.82 5.79
C PRO A 525 -16.04 -12.97 5.70
N GLU A 526 -15.00 -12.92 6.54
CA GLU A 526 -13.97 -13.97 6.62
C GLU A 526 -14.50 -15.29 7.24
N ALA A 527 -13.80 -16.40 7.01
CA ALA A 527 -14.22 -17.72 7.50
C ALA A 527 -14.27 -17.81 9.03
N ALA A 528 -13.37 -17.11 9.74
CA ALA A 528 -13.28 -17.15 11.20
C ALA A 528 -14.51 -16.59 11.92
N VAL A 529 -15.26 -15.70 11.26
CA VAL A 529 -16.54 -15.18 11.78
C VAL A 529 -17.74 -15.88 11.12
N GLY A 530 -17.48 -16.96 10.37
CA GLY A 530 -18.46 -17.80 9.73
C GLY A 530 -19.11 -17.16 8.52
N GLY A 531 -18.33 -16.39 7.75
CA GLY A 531 -18.71 -15.93 6.42
C GLY A 531 -18.83 -17.08 5.41
N PRO A 532 -19.47 -16.85 4.25
CA PRO A 532 -19.78 -17.91 3.28
C PRO A 532 -18.58 -18.72 2.79
N ILE A 533 -17.40 -18.10 2.65
CA ILE A 533 -16.15 -18.80 2.29
C ILE A 533 -15.79 -19.92 3.30
N GLY A 534 -16.17 -19.77 4.57
CA GLY A 534 -16.01 -20.78 5.61
C GLY A 534 -16.90 -22.02 5.44
N LEU A 535 -17.86 -21.97 4.52
CA LEU A 535 -18.88 -23.01 4.30
C LEU A 535 -18.67 -23.80 3.01
N VAL A 536 -17.66 -23.44 2.21
CA VAL A 536 -17.31 -24.14 0.97
C VAL A 536 -16.68 -25.51 1.28
N ASN A 537 -17.03 -26.50 0.48
CA ASN A 537 -16.47 -27.85 0.51
C ASN A 537 -15.82 -28.20 -0.83
N ASP A 538 -14.94 -29.20 -0.82
CA ASP A 538 -14.36 -29.73 -2.06
C ASP A 538 -15.44 -30.16 -3.05
N GLY A 539 -15.24 -29.79 -4.32
CA GLY A 539 -16.14 -30.14 -5.41
C GLY A 539 -17.28 -29.15 -5.67
N ASP A 540 -17.56 -28.21 -4.75
CA ASP A 540 -18.53 -27.13 -5.00
C ASP A 540 -18.15 -26.35 -6.28
N ILE A 541 -19.13 -25.93 -7.07
CA ILE A 541 -18.87 -25.16 -8.29
C ILE A 541 -18.82 -23.68 -7.95
N ILE A 542 -17.68 -23.04 -8.24
CA ILE A 542 -17.47 -21.60 -8.02
C ILE A 542 -17.33 -20.90 -9.36
N THR A 543 -18.01 -19.77 -9.51
CA THR A 543 -17.95 -18.89 -10.68
C THR A 543 -17.42 -17.52 -10.28
N ILE A 544 -16.38 -17.09 -10.99
CA ILE A 544 -15.79 -15.75 -10.94
C ILE A 544 -16.10 -15.07 -12.27
N ASP A 545 -16.93 -14.02 -12.25
CA ASP A 545 -17.32 -13.25 -13.43
C ASP A 545 -16.90 -11.78 -13.23
N ALA A 546 -15.83 -11.38 -13.91
CA ALA A 546 -15.28 -10.04 -13.81
C ALA A 546 -16.13 -8.99 -14.54
N GLU A 547 -16.97 -9.39 -15.50
CA GLU A 547 -17.86 -8.49 -16.22
C GLU A 547 -19.07 -8.13 -15.36
N LYS A 548 -19.68 -9.14 -14.72
CA LYS A 548 -20.80 -8.96 -13.79
C LYS A 548 -20.37 -8.60 -12.37
N ARG A 549 -19.07 -8.65 -12.09
CA ARG A 549 -18.46 -8.42 -10.76
C ARG A 549 -18.96 -9.42 -9.72
N LEU A 550 -19.04 -10.68 -10.14
CA LEU A 550 -19.63 -11.77 -9.38
C LEU A 550 -18.56 -12.75 -8.85
N LEU A 551 -18.74 -13.18 -7.61
CA LEU A 551 -18.05 -14.29 -6.97
C LEU A 551 -19.10 -15.16 -6.26
N ASP A 552 -19.55 -16.19 -6.95
CA ASP A 552 -20.64 -17.05 -6.53
C ASP A 552 -20.20 -18.51 -6.39
N VAL A 553 -20.86 -19.22 -5.48
CA VAL A 553 -20.86 -20.68 -5.41
C VAL A 553 -22.26 -21.20 -5.70
N GLU A 554 -22.35 -22.30 -6.44
CA GLU A 554 -23.61 -22.99 -6.76
C GLU A 554 -24.12 -23.78 -5.54
N LEU A 555 -24.64 -23.05 -4.54
CA LEU A 555 -25.30 -23.60 -3.37
C LEU A 555 -26.65 -22.92 -3.16
N SER A 556 -27.65 -23.70 -2.77
CA SER A 556 -28.95 -23.18 -2.36
C SER A 556 -28.90 -22.56 -0.96
N ASP A 557 -29.84 -21.67 -0.66
CA ASP A 557 -29.98 -21.07 0.68
C ASP A 557 -30.16 -22.13 1.78
N ALA A 558 -30.83 -23.25 1.47
CA ALA A 558 -31.01 -24.36 2.39
C ALA A 558 -29.69 -25.07 2.71
N GLU A 559 -28.83 -25.26 1.71
CA GLU A 559 -27.48 -25.82 1.91
C GLU A 559 -26.59 -24.87 2.70
N PHE A 560 -26.65 -23.57 2.43
CA PHE A 560 -25.93 -22.58 3.22
C PHE A 560 -26.36 -22.61 4.69
N ALA A 561 -27.66 -22.67 4.97
CA ALA A 561 -28.19 -22.73 6.32
C ALA A 561 -27.74 -24.00 7.07
N ASP A 562 -27.83 -25.18 6.43
CA ASP A 562 -27.35 -26.44 7.00
C ASP A 562 -25.85 -26.41 7.29
N ARG A 563 -25.04 -25.95 6.32
CA ARG A 563 -23.58 -25.83 6.50
C ARG A 563 -23.22 -24.82 7.58
N LYS A 564 -23.96 -23.72 7.70
CA LYS A 564 -23.77 -22.73 8.77
C LYS A 564 -24.05 -23.32 10.15
N GLN A 565 -25.12 -24.11 10.31
CA GLN A 565 -25.39 -24.81 11.57
C GLN A 565 -24.27 -25.79 11.94
N LYS A 566 -23.77 -26.55 10.96
CA LYS A 566 -22.60 -27.44 11.15
C LYS A 566 -21.34 -26.67 11.54
N TRP A 567 -21.11 -25.50 10.94
CA TRP A 567 -20.00 -24.62 11.30
C TRP A 567 -20.08 -24.12 12.74
N GLU A 568 -21.26 -23.65 13.18
CA GLU A 568 -21.47 -23.21 14.58
C GLU A 568 -21.29 -24.37 15.57
N ALA A 569 -21.77 -25.58 15.23
CA ALA A 569 -21.58 -26.77 16.05
C ALA A 569 -20.09 -27.11 16.20
N ARG A 570 -19.32 -27.09 15.10
CA ARG A 570 -17.85 -27.28 15.13
C ARG A 570 -17.15 -26.20 15.95
N LYS A 571 -17.57 -24.94 15.82
CA LYS A 571 -17.04 -23.83 16.63
C LYS A 571 -17.26 -24.06 18.12
N ALA A 572 -18.47 -24.47 18.51
CA ALA A 572 -18.81 -24.76 19.90
C ALA A 572 -18.04 -25.96 20.46
N ALA A 573 -17.72 -26.95 19.62
CA ALA A 573 -16.92 -28.12 19.98
C ALA A 573 -15.41 -27.82 20.04
N GLY A 574 -14.93 -26.70 19.48
CA GLY A 574 -13.50 -26.40 19.36
C GLY A 574 -12.81 -27.07 18.16
N ASP A 575 -13.58 -27.53 17.17
CA ASP A 575 -13.10 -28.27 15.99
C ASP A 575 -12.80 -27.36 14.78
N LEU A 576 -12.71 -26.05 14.98
CA LEU A 576 -12.28 -25.08 13.97
C LEU A 576 -10.79 -24.76 14.14
N PRO A 577 -10.10 -24.31 13.06
CA PRO A 577 -8.72 -23.84 13.17
C PRO A 577 -8.55 -22.79 14.27
N GLU A 578 -7.42 -22.81 14.96
CA GLU A 578 -7.10 -21.78 15.94
C GLU A 578 -7.03 -20.41 15.26
N THR A 579 -7.69 -19.41 15.84
CA THR A 579 -7.77 -18.05 15.30
C THR A 579 -7.18 -17.05 16.29
N GLY A 580 -6.96 -15.81 15.86
CA GLY A 580 -6.48 -14.75 16.77
C GLY A 580 -7.41 -14.44 17.93
N LEU A 581 -8.69 -14.81 17.85
CA LEU A 581 -9.68 -14.52 18.89
C LEU A 581 -9.33 -15.20 20.23
N THR A 582 -8.67 -16.35 20.19
CA THR A 582 -8.26 -17.12 21.38
C THR A 582 -6.81 -16.88 21.79
N MET A 583 -6.06 -16.07 21.04
CA MET A 583 -4.64 -15.83 21.29
C MET A 583 -4.39 -14.71 22.32
N ARG A 584 -3.24 -14.80 23.01
CA ARG A 584 -2.61 -13.69 23.76
C ARG A 584 -1.60 -12.95 22.87
N GLY A 585 -1.09 -11.81 23.35
CA GLY A 585 -0.10 -11.00 22.63
C GLY A 585 -0.71 -10.07 21.58
N THR A 586 0.14 -9.48 20.72
CA THR A 586 -0.27 -8.45 19.75
C THR A 586 -1.32 -8.96 18.75
N LEU A 587 -1.17 -10.19 18.24
CA LEU A 587 -2.12 -10.80 17.31
C LEU A 587 -3.50 -11.01 17.94
N GLY A 588 -3.54 -11.38 19.23
CA GLY A 588 -4.80 -11.49 19.96
C GLY A 588 -5.48 -10.14 20.15
N LYS A 589 -4.72 -9.09 20.50
CA LYS A 589 -5.25 -7.72 20.60
C LYS A 589 -5.81 -7.25 19.25
N TYR A 590 -5.05 -7.48 18.17
CA TYR A 590 -5.45 -7.16 16.80
C TYR A 590 -6.76 -7.86 16.43
N ALA A 591 -6.86 -9.18 16.56
CA ALA A 591 -8.06 -9.93 16.18
C ALA A 591 -9.33 -9.49 16.93
N ARG A 592 -9.20 -8.97 18.16
CA ARG A 592 -10.33 -8.47 18.96
C ARG A 592 -10.77 -7.05 18.60
N THR A 593 -9.93 -6.27 17.95
CA THR A 593 -10.17 -4.83 17.67
C THR A 593 -10.32 -4.54 16.18
N VAL A 594 -9.79 -5.41 15.32
CA VAL A 594 -9.78 -5.20 13.88
C VAL A 594 -11.18 -5.28 13.27
N GLN A 595 -11.49 -4.31 12.41
CA GLN A 595 -12.62 -4.34 11.47
C GLN A 595 -12.34 -5.28 10.29
N ASP A 596 -13.36 -5.56 9.47
CA ASP A 596 -13.15 -6.38 8.28
C ASP A 596 -12.35 -5.66 7.17
N ALA A 597 -11.97 -6.42 6.13
CA ALA A 597 -11.17 -5.93 5.04
C ALA A 597 -11.86 -4.86 4.18
N SER A 598 -13.19 -4.86 4.09
CA SER A 598 -13.95 -3.83 3.35
C SER A 598 -13.87 -2.46 4.03
N LEU A 599 -13.58 -2.46 5.34
CA LEU A 599 -13.35 -1.29 6.18
C LEU A 599 -11.86 -1.03 6.42
N GLY A 600 -10.97 -1.57 5.58
CA GLY A 600 -9.54 -1.30 5.66
C GLY A 600 -8.81 -1.94 6.85
N CYS A 601 -9.41 -2.93 7.53
CA CYS A 601 -8.84 -3.60 8.69
C CYS A 601 -8.41 -2.64 9.81
N ILE A 602 -9.16 -1.56 10.04
CA ILE A 602 -8.83 -0.55 11.05
C ILE A 602 -9.01 -1.13 12.47
N THR A 603 -8.18 -0.72 13.44
CA THR A 603 -8.20 -1.25 14.82
C THR A 603 -8.68 -0.25 15.88
N ASP A 604 -8.89 1.00 15.49
CA ASP A 604 -9.29 2.12 16.37
C ASP A 604 -10.60 2.80 15.90
N ALA A 605 -11.40 2.10 15.09
CA ALA A 605 -12.68 2.62 14.62
C ALA A 605 -13.59 2.99 15.81
N VAL A 606 -14.18 4.19 15.75
CA VAL A 606 -15.16 4.67 16.73
C VAL A 606 -16.55 4.21 16.26
N GLU A 607 -17.29 3.54 17.14
CA GLU A 607 -18.70 3.12 16.88
C GLU A 607 -19.66 4.30 16.70
#